data_AF-A6IIW8-F1
#
_entry.id   AF-A6IIW8-F1
#
_cell.length_a   1.000
_cell.length_b   1.000
_cell.length_c   1.000
_cell.angle_alpha   90.00
_cell.angle_beta   90.00
_cell.angle_gamma   90.00
#
_symmetry.space_group_name_H-M   'P 1'
#
loop_
_entity.id
_entity.type
_entity.pdbx_description
1 polymer ?
#
loop_
_entity_poly.entity_id
_entity_poly.type
_entity_poly.pdbx_seq_one_letter_code
_entity_poly.pdbx_strand_id
1 'polypeptide(L)'
;MQKRGTPVNRVPIMAKQVLDLYALFRLVTAKGGLVEVINRKVWREVTRGLSLPTTITSAAFTLRTQYMKYLYPYECETRALSSPGELQAAIDSNRREGRRQAY
;
A
#
# COMPACT_ATOMS: atom_id res chain seq x y z
N MET A 1 1.39 -7.00 -16.64
CA MET A 1 2.44 -6.12 -16.05
C MET A 1 3.63 -5.80 -16.98
N GLN A 2 3.76 -6.35 -18.20
CA GLN A 2 4.86 -5.98 -19.14
C GLN A 2 4.50 -4.87 -20.15
N LYS A 3 3.23 -4.51 -20.31
CA LYS A 3 2.79 -3.51 -21.32
C LYS A 3 2.73 -2.06 -20.84
N ARG A 4 3.13 -1.77 -19.59
CA ARG A 4 3.09 -0.41 -19.02
C ARG A 4 4.43 -0.03 -18.40
N GLY A 5 5.43 0.33 -19.21
CA GLY A 5 6.59 1.22 -18.91
C GLY A 5 7.39 1.08 -17.61
N THR A 6 7.07 0.15 -16.72
CA THR A 6 7.68 -0.09 -15.42
C THR A 6 7.85 -1.59 -15.30
N PRO A 7 8.87 -2.17 -15.95
CA PRO A 7 9.16 -3.58 -15.76
C PRO A 7 9.33 -3.82 -14.26
N VAL A 8 8.75 -4.90 -13.74
CA VAL A 8 9.05 -5.44 -12.41
C VAL A 8 10.47 -6.04 -12.48
N ASN A 9 11.47 -5.24 -12.88
CA ASN A 9 12.84 -5.70 -13.07
C ASN A 9 13.52 -5.98 -11.72
N ARG A 10 12.99 -5.42 -10.62
CA ARG A 10 13.39 -5.74 -9.25
C ARG A 10 12.19 -5.63 -8.33
N VAL A 11 11.89 -6.70 -7.60
CA VAL A 11 10.97 -6.65 -6.47
C VAL A 11 11.59 -5.72 -5.42
N PRO A 12 10.86 -4.69 -4.93
CA PRO A 12 11.40 -3.78 -3.94
C PRO A 12 11.84 -4.56 -2.69
N ILE A 13 13.06 -4.33 -2.24
CA ILE A 13 13.60 -4.90 -1.00
C ILE A 13 13.25 -3.93 0.12
N MET A 14 12.65 -4.45 1.19
CA MET A 14 12.26 -3.70 2.36
C MET A 14 12.82 -4.38 3.60
N ALA A 15 13.56 -3.64 4.42
CA ALA A 15 14.25 -4.18 5.60
C ALA A 15 15.13 -5.42 5.31
N LYS A 16 15.88 -5.37 4.20
CA LYS A 16 16.72 -6.48 3.71
C LYS A 16 15.95 -7.76 3.33
N GLN A 17 14.62 -7.71 3.28
CA GLN A 17 13.77 -8.80 2.81
C GLN A 17 13.09 -8.42 1.50
N VAL A 18 12.89 -9.42 0.64
CA VAL A 18 12.14 -9.24 -0.61
C VAL A 18 10.67 -8.99 -0.25
N LEU A 19 10.08 -7.91 -0.77
CA LEU A 19 8.68 -7.63 -0.54
C LEU A 19 7.81 -8.63 -1.30
N ASP A 20 7.07 -9.46 -0.59
CA ASP A 20 6.09 -10.35 -1.20
C ASP A 20 4.87 -9.54 -1.69
N LEU A 21 4.87 -9.24 -2.98
CA LEU A 21 3.78 -8.52 -3.65
C LEU A 21 2.47 -9.31 -3.64
N TYR A 22 2.52 -10.64 -3.66
CA TYR A 22 1.33 -11.49 -3.64
C TYR A 22 0.68 -11.49 -2.26
N ALA A 23 1.49 -11.69 -1.21
CA ALA A 23 1.00 -11.60 0.17
C ALA A 23 0.47 -10.19 0.47
N LEU A 24 1.16 -9.15 -0.01
CA LEU A 24 0.72 -7.76 0.15
C LEU A 24 -0.64 -7.53 -0.51
N PHE A 25 -0.81 -7.97 -1.78
CA PHE A 25 -2.09 -7.89 -2.48
C PHE A 25 -3.21 -8.61 -1.72
N ARG A 26 -2.96 -9.85 -1.27
CA ARG A 26 -3.94 -10.63 -0.52
C ARG A 26 -4.35 -9.96 0.79
N LEU A 27 -3.40 -9.44 1.55
CA LEU A 27 -3.68 -8.78 2.83
C LEU A 27 -4.47 -7.48 2.66
N VAL A 28 -4.13 -6.68 1.65
CA VAL A 28 -4.83 -5.42 1.36
C VAL A 28 -6.24 -5.68 0.82
N THR A 29 -6.37 -6.61 -0.14
CA THR A 29 -7.69 -6.98 -0.69
C THR A 29 -8.60 -7.65 0.34
N ALA A 30 -8.06 -8.46 1.25
CA ALA A 30 -8.82 -9.03 2.37
C ALA A 30 -9.32 -7.96 3.34
N LYS A 31 -8.67 -6.80 3.41
CA LYS A 31 -9.06 -5.65 4.24
C LYS A 31 -9.94 -4.63 3.50
N GLY A 32 -10.39 -4.93 2.28
CA GLY A 32 -11.27 -4.04 1.51
C GLY A 32 -10.55 -3.14 0.50
N GLY A 33 -9.27 -3.38 0.21
CA GLY A 33 -8.51 -2.65 -0.81
C GLY A 33 -7.61 -1.55 -0.25
N LEU A 34 -6.87 -0.89 -1.14
CA LEU A 34 -5.85 0.08 -0.73
C LEU A 34 -6.44 1.27 0.04
N VAL A 35 -7.58 1.78 -0.41
CA VAL A 35 -8.26 2.94 0.19
C VAL A 35 -8.65 2.65 1.63
N GLU A 36 -9.21 1.47 1.88
CA GLU A 36 -9.68 1.10 3.21
C GLU A 36 -8.52 0.89 4.18
N VAL A 37 -7.40 0.33 3.71
CA VAL A 37 -6.17 0.23 4.52
C VAL A 37 -5.63 1.62 4.89
N ILE A 38 -5.70 2.61 3.98
CA ILE A 38 -5.28 4.00 4.24
C ILE A 38 -6.22 4.68 5.23
N ASN A 39 -7.54 4.58 5.03
CA ASN A 39 -8.55 5.19 5.88
C ASN A 39 -8.52 4.63 7.31
N ARG A 40 -8.45 3.30 7.44
CA ARG A 40 -8.41 2.63 8.75
C ARG A 40 -7.02 2.65 9.40
N LYS A 41 -5.99 3.10 8.68
CA LYS A 41 -4.58 3.15 9.14
C LYS A 41 -4.05 1.81 9.63
N VAL A 42 -4.52 0.71 9.06
CA VAL A 42 -4.19 -0.67 9.46
C VAL A 42 -2.89 -1.19 8.84
N TRP A 43 -1.98 -0.29 8.43
CA TRP A 43 -0.69 -0.63 7.86
C TRP A 43 0.18 -1.49 8.78
N ARG A 44 0.08 -1.32 10.11
CA ARG A 44 0.81 -2.16 11.08
C ARG A 44 0.39 -3.63 11.03
N GLU A 45 -0.88 -3.90 10.74
CA GLU A 45 -1.36 -5.28 10.59
C GLU A 45 -0.86 -5.87 9.27
N VAL A 46 -0.82 -5.06 8.21
CA VAL A 46 -0.25 -5.47 6.90
C VAL A 46 1.23 -5.81 7.05
N THR A 47 2.02 -4.98 7.74
CA THR A 47 3.45 -5.28 7.99
C THR A 47 3.62 -6.54 8.81
N ARG A 48 2.78 -6.76 9.83
CA ARG A 48 2.80 -7.99 10.64
C ARG A 48 2.47 -9.23 9.81
N GLY A 49 1.46 -9.15 8.94
CA GLY A 49 1.11 -10.24 8.03
C GLY A 49 2.20 -10.56 7.00
N LEU A 50 2.99 -9.55 6.62
CA LEU A 50 4.17 -9.72 5.76
C LEU A 50 5.42 -10.17 6.52
N SER A 51 5.31 -10.46 7.81
CA SER A 51 6.45 -10.77 8.70
C SER A 51 7.54 -9.68 8.68
N LEU A 52 7.16 -8.43 8.39
CA LEU A 52 8.05 -7.28 8.40
C LEU A 52 8.09 -6.65 9.81
N PRO A 53 9.26 -6.17 10.26
CA PRO A 53 9.38 -5.48 11.54
C PRO A 53 8.45 -4.26 11.62
N THR A 54 7.63 -4.20 12.67
CA THR A 54 6.72 -3.05 12.93
C THR A 54 7.46 -1.78 13.37
N THR A 55 8.77 -1.89 13.64
CA THR A 55 9.67 -0.78 13.99
C THR A 55 10.03 0.09 12.80
N ILE A 56 9.70 -0.34 11.58
CA ILE A 56 9.98 0.43 10.36
C ILE A 56 8.95 1.56 10.26
N THR A 57 9.32 2.75 10.72
CA THR A 57 8.45 3.94 10.70
C THR A 57 7.97 4.29 9.29
N SER A 58 8.81 4.10 8.27
CA SER A 58 8.48 4.38 6.86
C SER A 58 7.69 3.27 6.17
N ALA A 59 7.30 2.21 6.89
CA ALA A 59 6.74 1.04 6.24
C ALA A 59 5.42 1.30 5.54
N ALA A 60 4.52 2.03 6.19
CA ALA A 60 3.24 2.39 5.60
C ALA A 60 3.42 3.17 4.28
N PHE A 61 4.35 4.14 4.26
CA PHE A 61 4.61 4.96 3.08
C PHE A 61 5.22 4.14 1.93
N THR A 62 6.21 3.31 2.22
CA THR A 62 6.84 2.44 1.22
C THR A 62 5.83 1.45 0.67
N LEU A 63 5.11 0.70 1.53
CA LEU A 63 4.13 -0.29 1.09
C LEU A 63 3.03 0.35 0.23
N ARG A 64 2.49 1.49 0.64
CA ARG A 64 1.51 2.24 -0.16
C ARG A 64 2.03 2.63 -1.53
N THR A 65 3.25 3.16 -1.60
CA THR A 65 3.86 3.60 -2.87
C THR A 65 4.10 2.43 -3.81
N GLN A 66 4.61 1.31 -3.28
CA GLN A 66 4.80 0.09 -4.07
C GLN A 66 3.45 -0.50 -4.52
N TYR A 67 2.45 -0.50 -3.64
CA TYR A 67 1.11 -0.96 -3.97
C TYR A 67 0.47 -0.13 -5.09
N MET A 68 0.50 1.20 -4.99
CA MET A 68 0.00 2.10 -6.03
C MET A 68 0.66 1.85 -7.38
N LYS A 69 1.97 1.61 -7.37
CA LYS A 69 2.74 1.46 -8.61
C LYS A 69 2.48 0.11 -9.29
N TYR A 70 2.47 -0.97 -8.52
CA TYR A 70 2.46 -2.33 -9.07
C TYR A 70 1.09 -3.00 -8.98
N LEU A 71 0.38 -2.88 -7.86
CA LEU A 71 -0.80 -3.68 -7.55
C LEU A 71 -2.12 -2.95 -7.78
N TYR A 72 -2.16 -1.63 -7.63
CA TYR A 72 -3.39 -0.85 -7.72
C TYR A 72 -4.09 -0.94 -9.09
N PRO A 73 -3.39 -0.86 -10.24
CA PRO A 73 -4.04 -1.06 -11.54
C PRO A 73 -4.69 -2.45 -11.65
N TYR A 74 -4.05 -3.46 -11.07
CA TYR A 74 -4.55 -4.83 -11.05
C TYR A 74 -5.73 -5.01 -10.09
N GLU A 75 -5.70 -4.37 -8.92
CA GLU A 75 -6.84 -4.32 -7.98
C GLU A 75 -8.07 -3.69 -8.62
N CYS A 76 -7.92 -2.54 -9.30
CA CYS A 76 -9.02 -1.87 -9.98
C CYS A 76 -9.62 -2.77 -11.08
N GLU A 77 -8.79 -3.47 -11.86
CA GLU A 77 -9.26 -4.32 -12.96
C GLU A 77 -9.90 -5.62 -12.47
N THR A 78 -9.34 -6.26 -11.43
CA THR A 78 -9.79 -7.59 -10.98
C THR A 78 -10.87 -7.55 -9.91
N ARG A 79 -10.83 -6.58 -9.01
CA ARG A 79 -11.75 -6.51 -7.86
C ARG A 79 -12.56 -5.23 -7.79
N ALA A 80 -12.17 -4.18 -8.51
CA ALA A 80 -12.85 -2.88 -8.54
C ALA A 80 -13.22 -2.34 -7.14
N LEU A 81 -12.33 -2.56 -6.14
CA LEU A 81 -12.59 -2.21 -4.73
C LEU A 81 -12.49 -0.70 -4.46
N SER A 82 -11.87 0.07 -5.36
CA SER A 82 -11.58 1.48 -5.14
C SER A 82 -11.36 2.23 -6.45
N SER A 83 -11.66 3.53 -6.44
CA SER A 83 -11.45 4.45 -7.54
C SER A 83 -10.26 5.40 -7.29
N PRO A 84 -9.55 5.86 -8.35
CA PRO A 84 -8.43 6.80 -8.19
C PRO A 84 -8.78 8.07 -7.39
N GLY A 85 -10.02 8.56 -7.50
CA GLY A 85 -10.51 9.69 -6.71
C GLY A 85 -10.62 9.39 -5.21
N GLU A 86 -11.13 8.22 -4.85
CA GLU A 86 -11.25 7.78 -3.45
C GLU A 86 -9.88 7.56 -2.83
N LEU A 87 -8.96 6.98 -3.60
CA LEU A 87 -7.56 6.86 -3.19
C LEU A 87 -6.94 8.23 -2.93
N GLN A 88 -7.11 9.20 -3.84
CA GLN A 88 -6.56 10.53 -3.66
C GLN A 88 -7.15 11.23 -2.42
N ALA A 89 -8.45 11.06 -2.16
CA ALA A 89 -9.11 11.61 -0.97
C ALA A 89 -8.58 10.99 0.33
N ALA A 90 -8.44 9.66 0.39
CA ALA A 90 -7.87 8.96 1.55
C ALA A 90 -6.42 9.41 1.84
N ILE A 91 -5.65 9.63 0.78
CA ILE A 91 -4.28 10.14 0.86
C ILE A 91 -4.24 11.55 1.45
N ASP A 92 -5.09 12.45 0.94
CA ASP A 92 -5.14 13.84 1.38
C ASP A 92 -5.60 13.95 2.84
N SER A 93 -6.59 13.13 3.23
CA SER A 93 -7.04 13.01 4.62
C SER A 93 -5.88 12.63 5.55
N ASN A 94 -5.11 11.61 5.19
CA ASN A 94 -3.95 11.17 5.98
C ASN A 94 -2.85 12.25 6.06
N ARG A 95 -2.68 13.04 4.98
CA ARG A 95 -1.70 14.13 4.92
C ARG A 95 -2.10 15.35 5.77
N ARG A 96 -3.40 15.64 5.90
CA ARG A 96 -3.90 16.71 6.78
C ARG A 96 -3.75 16.37 8.26
N GLU A 97 -3.95 15.12 8.65
CA GLU A 97 -3.80 14.68 10.05
C GLU A 97 -2.36 14.77 10.55
N GLY A 98 -1.37 14.37 9.74
CA GLY A 98 0.05 14.48 10.13
C GLY A 98 0.50 15.92 10.40
N ARG A 99 -0.21 16.92 9.86
CA ARG A 99 0.07 18.35 10.05
C ARG A 99 -0.58 18.93 11.32
N ARG A 100 -1.56 18.25 11.90
CA ARG A 100 -2.25 18.68 13.13
C ARG A 100 -1.54 18.27 14.42
N GLN A 101 -0.62 17.31 14.38
CA GLN A 101 0.14 16.85 15.56
C GLN A 101 1.38 17.69 15.90
N ALA A 102 1.58 18.83 15.23
CA ALA A 102 2.67 19.75 15.52
C ALA A 102 2.19 20.95 16.35
N TYR A 103 1.61 20.69 17.52
CA TYR A 103 1.36 21.67 18.57
C TYR A 103 1.53 21.04 19.95
#